data_AF-A0A933APC1-F1
#
_entry.id   AF-A0A933APC1-F1
#
_cell.length_a   1.000
_cell.length_b   1.000
_cell.length_c   1.000
_cell.angle_alpha   90.00
_cell.angle_beta   90.00
_cell.angle_gamma   90.00
#
_symmetry.space_group_name_H-M   'P 1'
#
loop_
_entity.id
_entity.type
_entity.pdbx_description
1 polymer ?
#
loop_
_entity_poly.entity_id
_entity_poly.type
_entity_poly.pdbx_seq_one_letter_code
_entity_poly.pdbx_strand_id
1 'polypeptide(L)'
;MRHREEAEREARERARREQEEAEARAKYLDTLVGRDEDIWARVKVLIEAKKAAEYDQAIQCLKDLRDLSVRSGKTELFSARVAELRALNPGKQALLKRMDTVGL
;
A
#
# COMPACT_ATOMS: atom_id res chain seq x y z
N MET A 1 21.29 7.12 31.58
CA MET A 1 21.15 6.15 30.47
C MET A 1 19.91 5.29 30.71
N ARG A 2 18.71 5.74 30.29
CA ARG A 2 17.45 4.95 30.34
C ARG A 2 16.67 4.97 29.02
N HIS A 3 16.87 5.99 28.18
CA HIS A 3 16.15 6.14 26.91
C HIS A 3 16.58 5.20 25.77
N ARG A 4 17.70 4.48 25.87
CA ARG A 4 18.11 3.53 24.81
C ARG A 4 17.35 2.21 24.86
N GLU A 5 17.00 1.72 26.06
CA GLU A 5 16.34 0.41 26.22
C GLU A 5 14.85 0.41 25.84
N GLU A 6 14.14 1.53 26.00
CA GLU A 6 12.75 1.66 25.55
C GLU A 6 12.64 1.70 24.02
N ALA A 7 13.54 2.45 23.36
CA ALA A 7 13.56 2.54 21.91
C ALA A 7 13.85 1.19 21.23
N GLU A 8 14.70 0.35 21.83
CA GLU A 8 15.01 -0.99 21.33
C GLU A 8 13.83 -1.97 21.50
N ARG A 9 13.09 -1.88 22.60
CA ARG A 9 11.89 -2.71 22.83
C ARG A 9 10.77 -2.33 21.88
N GLU A 10 10.50 -1.04 21.68
CA GLU A 10 9.52 -0.59 20.71
C GLU A 10 9.90 -0.94 19.27
N ALA A 11 11.19 -0.87 18.91
CA ALA A 11 11.65 -1.28 17.58
C ALA A 11 11.48 -2.79 17.37
N ARG A 12 11.73 -3.63 18.39
CA ARG A 12 11.50 -5.08 18.32
C ARG A 12 10.02 -5.46 18.24
N GLU A 13 9.16 -4.76 18.98
CA GLU A 13 7.71 -5.00 18.89
C GLU A 13 7.15 -4.57 17.53
N ARG A 14 7.64 -3.44 16.98
CA ARG A 14 7.30 -3.00 15.62
C ARG A 14 7.75 -4.03 14.58
N ALA A 15 9.00 -4.49 14.65
CA ALA A 15 9.53 -5.49 13.72
C ALA A 15 8.80 -6.84 13.79
N ARG A 16 8.36 -7.26 14.98
CA ARG A 16 7.60 -8.50 15.15
C ARG A 16 6.19 -8.39 14.57
N ARG A 17 5.52 -7.25 14.76
CA ARG A 17 4.23 -6.96 14.13
C ARG A 17 4.37 -6.85 12.61
N GLU A 18 5.45 -6.26 12.11
CA GLU A 18 5.71 -6.17 10.66
C GLU A 18 5.91 -7.56 10.03
N GLN A 19 6.52 -8.51 10.74
CA GLN A 19 6.65 -9.89 10.26
C GLN A 19 5.33 -10.67 10.28
N GLU A 20 4.56 -10.58 11.37
CA GLU A 20 3.23 -11.21 11.44
C GLU A 20 2.27 -10.57 10.43
N GLU A 21 2.34 -9.25 10.23
CA GLU A 21 1.64 -8.57 9.15
C GLU A 21 2.13 -9.02 7.77
N ALA A 22 3.43 -9.23 7.55
CA ALA A 22 3.93 -9.67 6.26
C ALA A 22 3.42 -11.08 5.89
N GLU A 23 3.35 -12.00 6.86
CA GLU A 23 2.79 -13.34 6.64
C GLU A 23 1.28 -13.32 6.46
N ALA A 24 0.56 -12.52 7.26
CA ALA A 24 -0.87 -12.30 7.08
C ALA A 24 -1.15 -11.62 5.73
N ARG A 25 -0.31 -10.67 5.31
CA ARG A 25 -0.35 -10.02 4.00
C ARG A 25 -0.10 -11.02 2.89
N ALA A 26 0.89 -11.90 2.99
CA ALA A 26 1.13 -12.91 1.96
C ALA A 26 -0.08 -13.83 1.75
N LYS A 27 -0.70 -14.30 2.84
CA LYS A 27 -1.94 -15.10 2.78
C LYS A 27 -3.13 -14.29 2.26
N TYR A 28 -3.25 -13.03 2.68
CA TYR A 28 -4.27 -12.11 2.20
C TYR A 28 -4.11 -11.85 0.69
N LEU A 29 -2.89 -11.63 0.20
CA LEU A 29 -2.57 -11.47 -1.21
C LEU A 29 -2.96 -12.72 -2.01
N ASP A 30 -2.77 -13.92 -1.47
CA ASP A 30 -3.22 -15.15 -2.13
C ASP A 30 -4.76 -15.16 -2.33
N THR A 31 -5.52 -14.69 -1.33
CA THR A 31 -6.99 -14.55 -1.44
C THR A 31 -7.45 -13.42 -2.37
N LEU A 32 -6.53 -12.51 -2.72
CA LEU A 32 -6.78 -11.36 -3.58
C LEU A 32 -6.53 -11.66 -5.06
N VAL A 33 -5.94 -12.82 -5.39
CA VAL A 33 -5.76 -13.24 -6.79
C VAL A 33 -7.13 -13.31 -7.48
N GLY A 34 -7.32 -12.48 -8.51
CA GLY A 34 -8.60 -12.37 -9.23
C GLY A 34 -9.58 -11.34 -8.65
N ARG A 35 -9.25 -10.69 -7.53
CA ARG A 35 -9.99 -9.55 -6.96
C ARG A 35 -9.28 -8.23 -7.20
N ASP A 36 -8.42 -8.17 -8.21
CA ASP A 36 -7.64 -6.98 -8.56
C ASP A 36 -8.57 -5.75 -8.70
N GLU A 37 -9.70 -5.93 -9.37
CA GLU A 37 -10.69 -4.86 -9.61
C GLU A 37 -11.37 -4.37 -8.31
N ASP A 38 -11.69 -5.26 -7.38
CA ASP A 38 -12.24 -4.88 -6.07
C ASP A 38 -11.25 -4.04 -5.26
N ILE A 39 -9.96 -4.40 -5.28
CA ILE A 39 -8.92 -3.62 -4.59
C ILE A 39 -8.77 -2.26 -5.25
N TRP A 40 -8.78 -2.20 -6.58
CA TRP A 40 -8.76 -0.93 -7.32
C TRP A 40 -9.96 -0.04 -6.99
N ALA A 41 -11.16 -0.61 -6.88
CA ALA A 41 -12.36 0.11 -6.46
C ALA A 41 -12.20 0.66 -5.03
N ARG A 42 -11.67 -0.15 -4.11
CA ARG A 42 -11.38 0.27 -2.74
C ARG A 42 -10.36 1.40 -2.68
N VAL A 43 -9.29 1.34 -3.48
CA VAL A 43 -8.31 2.42 -3.60
C VAL A 43 -8.97 3.72 -4.03
N LYS A 44 -9.87 3.69 -5.03
CA LYS A 44 -10.62 4.87 -5.46
C LYS A 44 -11.45 5.46 -4.32
N VAL A 45 -12.21 4.62 -3.59
CA VAL A 45 -13.02 5.06 -2.43
C VAL A 45 -12.16 5.71 -1.34
N LEU A 46 -11.01 5.10 -1.01
CA LEU A 46 -10.07 5.64 -0.02
C LEU A 46 -9.48 6.99 -0.46
N ILE A 47 -9.19 7.12 -1.76
CA ILE A 47 -8.70 8.37 -2.35
C ILE A 47 -9.78 9.45 -2.35
N GLU A 48 -11.06 9.09 -2.52
CA GLU A 48 -12.19 10.01 -2.43
C GLU A 48 -12.49 10.48 -1.00
N ALA A 49 -12.20 9.66 0.01
CA ALA A 49 -12.38 10.03 1.42
C ALA A 49 -11.53 11.23 1.88
N LYS A 50 -10.49 11.61 1.12
CA LYS A 50 -9.64 12.82 1.32
C LYS A 50 -9.01 12.95 2.71
N LYS A 51 -8.77 11.85 3.39
CA LYS A 51 -8.17 11.83 4.73
C LYS A 51 -6.80 11.16 4.70
N ALA A 52 -5.93 11.56 5.61
CA ALA A 52 -4.54 11.09 5.65
C ALA A 52 -4.44 9.57 5.90
N ALA A 53 -5.21 9.04 6.86
CA ALA A 53 -5.21 7.62 7.18
C ALA A 53 -5.71 6.77 6.00
N GLU A 54 -6.73 7.24 5.30
CA GLU A 54 -7.29 6.59 4.11
C GLU A 54 -6.31 6.62 2.94
N TYR A 55 -5.52 7.69 2.78
CA TYR A 55 -4.41 7.70 1.81
C TYR A 55 -3.33 6.68 2.17
N ASP A 56 -2.95 6.54 3.44
CA ASP A 56 -1.98 5.54 3.85
C ASP A 56 -2.49 4.11 3.58
N GLN A 57 -3.79 3.86 3.79
CA GLN A 57 -4.45 2.61 3.40
C GLN A 57 -4.49 2.40 1.88
N ALA A 58 -4.77 3.45 1.10
CA ALA A 58 -4.79 3.37 -0.36
C ALA A 58 -3.40 2.99 -0.90
N ILE A 59 -2.35 3.57 -0.33
CA ILE A 59 -0.96 3.25 -0.67
C ILE A 59 -0.63 1.79 -0.33
N GLN A 60 -1.13 1.29 0.80
CA GLN A 60 -0.97 -0.12 1.15
C GLN A 60 -1.62 -1.04 0.12
N CYS A 61 -2.87 -0.76 -0.26
CA CYS A 61 -3.57 -1.52 -1.30
C CYS A 61 -2.87 -1.46 -2.67
N LEU A 62 -2.26 -0.32 -3.02
CA LEU A 62 -1.49 -0.20 -4.25
C LEU A 62 -0.19 -1.02 -4.23
N LYS A 63 0.50 -1.12 -3.08
CA LYS A 63 1.66 -2.01 -2.91
C LYS A 63 1.25 -3.47 -3.06
N ASP A 64 0.15 -3.85 -2.44
CA ASP A 64 -0.41 -5.20 -2.52
C ASP A 64 -0.74 -5.57 -3.98
N LEU A 65 -1.37 -4.66 -4.72
CA LEU A 65 -1.64 -4.81 -6.15
C LEU A 65 -0.35 -4.89 -7.01
N ARG A 66 0.69 -4.14 -6.67
CA ARG A 66 1.99 -4.23 -7.35
C ARG A 66 2.57 -5.62 -7.18
N ASP A 67 2.61 -6.12 -5.95
CA ASP A 67 3.20 -7.41 -5.62
C ASP A 67 2.40 -8.55 -6.27
N LEU A 68 1.07 -8.46 -6.30
CA LEU A 68 0.19 -9.34 -7.08
C LEU A 68 0.47 -9.30 -8.58
N SER A 69 0.70 -8.10 -9.11
CA SER A 69 0.98 -7.90 -10.53
C SER A 69 2.34 -8.45 -10.93
N VAL A 70 3.34 -8.37 -10.04
CA VAL A 70 4.64 -9.02 -10.21
C VAL A 70 4.49 -10.55 -10.23
N ARG A 71 3.73 -11.12 -9.28
CA ARG A 71 3.46 -12.58 -9.24
C ARG A 71 2.68 -13.08 -10.45
N SER A 72 1.73 -12.28 -10.95
CA SER A 72 0.88 -12.63 -12.09
C SER A 72 1.48 -12.24 -13.45
N GLY A 73 2.65 -11.59 -13.48
CA GLY A 73 3.26 -11.07 -14.70
C GLY A 73 2.50 -9.90 -15.37
N LYS A 74 1.60 -9.23 -14.65
CA LYS A 74 0.75 -8.13 -15.13
C LYS A 74 1.26 -6.74 -14.73
N THR A 75 2.57 -6.60 -14.50
CA THR A 75 3.17 -5.36 -13.99
C THR A 75 2.93 -4.16 -14.90
N GLU A 76 2.90 -4.34 -16.22
CA GLU A 76 2.59 -3.26 -17.16
C GLU A 76 1.16 -2.72 -17.01
N LEU A 77 0.18 -3.62 -16.87
CA LEU A 77 -1.22 -3.24 -16.62
C LEU A 77 -1.36 -2.47 -15.30
N PHE A 78 -0.59 -2.88 -14.28
CA PHE A 78 -0.54 -2.17 -13.02
C PHE A 78 0.03 -0.75 -13.19
N SER A 79 1.19 -0.61 -13.83
CA SER A 79 1.80 0.71 -14.07
C SER A 79 0.89 1.63 -14.88
N ALA A 80 0.19 1.10 -15.90
CA ALA A 80 -0.79 1.87 -16.68
C ALA A 80 -1.94 2.37 -15.80
N ARG A 81 -2.51 1.52 -14.94
CA ARG A 81 -3.59 1.92 -14.01
C ARG A 81 -3.11 2.92 -12.95
N VAL A 82 -1.88 2.77 -12.45
CA VAL A 82 -1.29 3.75 -11.52
C VAL A 82 -1.11 5.11 -12.20
N ALA A 83 -0.64 5.13 -13.45
CA ALA A 83 -0.52 6.37 -14.22
C ALA A 83 -1.88 7.04 -14.46
N GLU A 84 -2.91 6.27 -14.81
CA GLU A 84 -4.29 6.77 -14.92
C GLU A 84 -4.77 7.37 -13.59
N LEU A 85 -4.53 6.68 -12.46
CA LEU A 85 -4.91 7.16 -11.13
C LEU A 85 -4.27 8.51 -10.80
N ARG A 86 -2.99 8.71 -11.16
CA ARG A 86 -2.30 9.99 -11.02
C ARG A 86 -2.94 11.07 -11.88
N ALA A 87 -3.22 10.76 -13.14
CA ALA A 87 -3.84 11.68 -14.09
C ALA A 87 -5.26 12.10 -13.66
N LEU A 88 -6.00 11.22 -12.99
CA LEU A 88 -7.33 11.51 -12.43
C LEU A 88 -7.27 12.33 -11.13
N ASN A 89 -6.13 12.35 -10.44
CA ASN A 89 -5.99 13.02 -9.14
C ASN A 89 -4.88 14.09 -9.10
N PRO A 90 -4.75 14.99 -10.09
CA PRO A 90 -3.65 15.95 -10.16
C PRO A 90 -3.67 16.95 -8.99
N GLY A 91 -4.85 17.25 -8.44
CA GLY A 91 -5.00 18.15 -7.29
C GLY A 91 -4.66 17.52 -5.94
N LYS A 92 -4.39 16.20 -5.87
CA LYS A 92 -4.14 15.48 -4.61
C LYS A 92 -2.64 15.29 -4.38
N GLN A 93 -1.91 16.39 -4.24
CA GLN A 93 -0.44 16.36 -4.06
C GLN A 93 0.01 15.50 -2.88
N ALA A 94 -0.78 15.42 -1.79
CA ALA A 94 -0.51 14.57 -0.65
C ALA A 94 -0.57 13.06 -0.96
N LEU A 95 -1.40 12.66 -1.93
CA LEU A 95 -1.47 11.29 -2.45
C LEU A 95 -0.28 11.03 -3.36
N LEU A 96 -0.04 11.92 -4.33
CA LEU A 96 1.06 11.80 -5.30
C LEU A 96 2.41 11.66 -4.58
N LYS A 97 2.69 12.53 -3.59
CA LYS A 97 3.92 12.46 -2.79
C LYS A 97 4.09 11.13 -2.06
N ARG A 98 3.00 10.54 -1.56
CA ARG A 98 3.04 9.22 -0.92
C ARG A 98 3.31 8.11 -1.92
N MET A 99 2.71 8.18 -3.12
CA MET A 99 2.98 7.23 -4.20
C MET A 99 4.46 7.28 -4.61
N ASP A 100 5.02 8.48 -4.78
CA ASP A 100 6.44 8.66 -5.11
C ASP A 100 7.36 8.14 -3.99
N THR A 101 6.98 8.33 -2.73
CA THR A 101 7.75 7.83 -1.57
C THR A 101 7.90 6.30 -1.58
N VAL A 102 6.93 5.59 -2.15
CA VAL A 102 6.91 4.12 -2.18
C VAL A 102 7.29 3.54 -3.55
N GLY A 103 7.72 4.39 -4.49
CA GLY A 103 8.12 4.00 -5.83
C GLY A 103 6.97 3.43 -6.67
N LEU A 104 5.75 3.92 -6.44
CA LEU A 104 4.61 3.65 -7.31
C LEU A 104 4.62 4.61 -8.50
#